data_AF-A0A3D5ULY1-F1
#
_entry.id   AF-A0A3D5ULY1-F1
#
_cell.length_a   1.000
_cell.length_b   1.000
_cell.length_c   1.000
_cell.angle_alpha   90.00
_cell.angle_beta   90.00
_cell.angle_gamma   90.00
#
_symmetry.space_group_name_H-M   'P 1'
#
loop_
_entity.id
_entity.type
_entity.pdbx_description
1 polymer ?
#
loop_
_entity_poly.entity_id
_entity_poly.type
_entity_poly.pdbx_seq_one_letter_code
_entity_poly.pdbx_strand_id
1 'polypeptide(L)'
;MKEKISSFGAGLFQKPSESVRREIDRINTKRLMVAAVIMMTINGVSFFLLSTQKVEATQLVQTWREGVLRSHGILFFVNAAIGLSAYFLRDKEHLKRLRRALPYVALIGILASGGVITIFDQCITANITPFVITSIGGAAIF
;
A
#
# COMPACT_ATOMS: atom_id res chain seq x y z
N MET A 1 -0.39 -30.18 -37.05
CA MET A 1 -0.04 -30.03 -35.62
C MET A 1 0.61 -28.67 -35.30
N LYS A 2 1.52 -28.14 -36.13
CA LYS A 2 2.09 -26.76 -35.96
C LYS A 2 1.08 -25.62 -36.02
N GLU A 3 0.02 -25.75 -36.81
CA GLU A 3 -1.03 -24.73 -36.98
C GLU A 3 -1.92 -24.53 -35.73
N LYS A 4 -2.19 -25.62 -35.00
CA LYS A 4 -2.97 -25.58 -33.73
C LYS A 4 -2.18 -24.97 -32.57
N ILE A 5 -0.84 -25.01 -32.63
CA ILE A 5 0.03 -24.43 -31.59
C ILE A 5 0.18 -22.92 -31.82
N SER A 6 0.18 -22.45 -33.08
CA SER A 6 0.23 -21.01 -33.39
C SER A 6 -1.06 -20.28 -32.97
N SER A 7 -2.23 -20.90 -33.13
CA SER A 7 -3.50 -20.32 -32.67
C SER A 7 -3.68 -20.36 -31.15
N PHE A 8 -3.08 -21.33 -30.46
CA PHE A 8 -3.11 -21.43 -29.00
C PHE A 8 -2.28 -20.32 -28.32
N GLY A 9 -1.12 -19.97 -28.89
CA GLY A 9 -0.29 -18.86 -28.41
C GLY A 9 -0.87 -17.48 -28.70
N ALA A 10 -1.63 -17.33 -29.79
CA ALA A 10 -2.23 -16.05 -30.19
C ALA A 10 -3.38 -15.61 -29.27
N GLY A 11 -4.07 -16.54 -28.59
CA GLY A 11 -5.13 -16.24 -27.62
C GLY A 11 -4.61 -15.84 -26.23
N LEU A 12 -3.41 -16.28 -25.84
CA LEU A 12 -2.85 -16.07 -24.51
C LEU A 12 -2.42 -14.62 -24.20
N PHE A 13 -2.27 -13.78 -25.24
CA PHE A 13 -1.85 -12.37 -25.10
C PHE A 13 -2.82 -11.39 -25.77
N GLN A 14 -4.10 -11.78 -25.92
CA GLN A 14 -5.10 -10.82 -26.39
C GLN A 14 -5.21 -9.66 -25.39
N LYS A 15 -4.95 -8.44 -25.87
CA LYS A 15 -5.11 -7.25 -25.05
C LYS A 15 -6.57 -7.22 -24.55
N PRO A 16 -6.80 -7.05 -23.23
CA PRO A 16 -8.16 -6.97 -22.71
C PRO A 16 -8.90 -5.83 -23.40
N SER A 17 -10.17 -6.05 -23.71
CA SER A 17 -11.05 -5.05 -24.31
C SER A 17 -11.14 -3.80 -23.41
N GLU A 18 -11.53 -2.66 -23.98
CA GLU A 18 -11.69 -1.43 -23.20
C GLU A 18 -12.75 -1.56 -22.09
N SER A 19 -13.78 -2.38 -22.29
CA SER A 19 -14.77 -2.69 -21.24
C SER A 19 -14.13 -3.41 -20.05
N VAL A 20 -13.34 -4.46 -20.31
CA VAL A 20 -12.62 -5.21 -19.27
C VAL A 20 -11.61 -4.31 -18.55
N ARG A 21 -10.87 -3.47 -19.28
CA ARG A 21 -9.92 -2.51 -18.67
C ARG A 21 -10.60 -1.52 -17.74
N ARG A 22 -11.76 -0.98 -18.15
CA ARG A 22 -12.53 -0.05 -17.32
C ARG A 22 -13.05 -0.71 -16.05
N GLU A 23 -13.46 -1.97 -16.14
CA GLU A 23 -13.90 -2.73 -14.97
C GLU A 23 -12.74 -2.98 -13.99
N ILE A 24 -11.57 -3.39 -14.49
CA ILE A 24 -10.34 -3.54 -13.69
C ILE A 24 -9.98 -2.20 -13.02
N ASP A 25 -9.96 -1.09 -13.76
CA ASP A 25 -9.66 0.23 -13.22
C ASP A 25 -10.61 0.61 -12.07
N ARG A 26 -11.91 0.32 -12.24
CA ARG A 26 -12.94 0.60 -11.24
C ARG A 26 -12.75 -0.26 -9.98
N ILE A 27 -12.49 -1.56 -10.14
CA ILE A 27 -12.24 -2.48 -9.03
C ILE A 27 -10.99 -2.04 -8.26
N ASN A 28 -9.90 -1.74 -8.95
CA ASN A 28 -8.64 -1.31 -8.34
C ASN A 28 -8.79 0.02 -7.60
N THR A 29 -9.52 0.99 -8.18
CA THR A 29 -9.80 2.26 -7.50
C THR A 29 -10.62 2.04 -6.22
N LYS A 30 -11.62 1.15 -6.25
CA LYS A 30 -12.43 0.83 -5.07
C LYS A 30 -11.59 0.13 -3.98
N ARG A 31 -10.77 -0.86 -4.36
CA ARG A 31 -9.85 -1.55 -3.44
C ARG A 31 -8.87 -0.58 -2.79
N LEU A 32 -8.31 0.34 -3.59
CA LEU A 32 -7.40 1.38 -3.11
C LEU A 32 -8.05 2.33 -2.10
N MET A 33 -9.28 2.77 -2.35
CA MET A 33 -10.00 3.63 -1.41
C MET A 33 -10.27 2.92 -0.07
N VAL A 34 -10.68 1.66 -0.10
CA VAL A 34 -10.90 0.85 1.11
C VAL A 34 -9.57 0.63 1.85
N ALA A 35 -8.52 0.28 1.13
CA ALA A 35 -7.17 0.12 1.68
C ALA A 35 -6.68 1.39 2.37
N ALA A 36 -6.85 2.56 1.74
CA ALA A 36 -6.46 3.84 2.31
C ALA A 36 -7.16 4.10 3.66
N VAL A 37 -8.46 3.79 3.79
CA VAL A 37 -9.20 3.97 5.05
C VAL A 37 -8.71 2.99 6.12
N ILE A 38 -8.51 1.71 5.78
CA ILE A 38 -7.98 0.70 6.70
C ILE A 38 -6.60 1.12 7.19
N MET A 39 -5.69 1.46 6.27
CA MET A 39 -4.33 1.85 6.60
C MET A 39 -4.28 3.16 7.38
N MET A 40 -5.11 4.14 7.06
CA MET A 40 -5.22 5.39 7.82
C MET A 40 -5.66 5.09 9.27
N THR A 41 -6.62 4.18 9.45
CA THR A 41 -7.09 3.76 10.78
C THR A 41 -5.96 3.08 11.56
N ILE A 42 -5.29 2.09 10.96
CA ILE A 42 -4.19 1.37 11.59
C ILE A 42 -3.07 2.34 11.99
N ASN A 43 -2.63 3.20 11.07
CA ASN A 43 -1.56 4.16 11.35
C ASN A 43 -1.96 5.20 12.40
N GLY A 44 -3.21 5.68 12.39
CA GLY A 44 -3.72 6.61 13.39
C GLY A 44 -3.78 6.00 14.78
N VAL A 45 -4.26 4.76 14.89
CA VAL A 45 -4.30 4.01 16.16
C VAL A 45 -2.89 3.73 16.66
N SER A 46 -1.99 3.22 15.81
CA SER A 46 -0.59 2.96 16.20
C SER A 46 0.12 4.24 16.66
N PHE A 47 -0.08 5.36 15.95
CA PHE A 47 0.46 6.65 16.34
C PHE A 47 -0.06 7.07 17.73
N PHE A 48 -1.38 7.01 17.92
CA PHE A 48 -2.00 7.38 19.20
C PHE A 48 -1.51 6.51 20.36
N LEU A 49 -1.51 5.18 20.20
CA LEU A 49 -1.05 4.25 21.23
C LEU A 49 0.42 4.50 21.59
N LEU A 50 1.31 4.64 20.61
CA LEU A 50 2.73 4.86 20.86
C LEU A 50 3.03 6.25 21.44
N SER A 51 2.23 7.27 21.08
CA SER A 51 2.36 8.62 21.62
C SER A 51 2.05 8.71 23.12
N THR A 52 1.17 7.83 23.62
CA THR A 52 0.72 7.84 25.03
C THR A 52 1.49 6.88 25.92
N GLN A 53 2.24 5.93 25.35
CA GLN A 53 3.07 5.01 26.11
C GLN A 53 4.25 5.73 26.80
N LYS A 54 4.40 5.47 28.10
CA LYS A 54 5.61 5.78 28.84
C LYS A 54 6.63 4.68 28.59
N VAL A 55 7.82 5.04 28.15
CA VAL A 55 8.89 4.09 27.81
C VAL A 55 10.16 4.48 28.56
N GLU A 56 10.98 3.50 28.90
CA GLU A 56 12.24 3.75 29.61
C GLU A 56 13.15 4.70 28.83
N ALA A 57 13.85 5.56 29.58
CA ALA A 57 14.65 6.65 29.01
C ALA A 57 16.04 6.20 28.54
N THR A 58 16.14 5.05 27.87
CA THR A 58 17.39 4.70 27.17
C THR A 58 17.40 5.35 25.79
N GLN A 59 18.58 5.79 25.33
CA GLN A 59 18.72 6.43 24.02
C GLN A 59 18.22 5.53 22.87
N LEU A 60 18.45 4.22 23.00
CA LEU A 60 18.03 3.22 22.02
C LEU A 60 16.50 3.12 21.95
N VAL A 61 15.83 3.03 23.09
CA VAL A 61 14.36 2.98 23.17
C VAL A 61 13.72 4.26 22.66
N GLN A 62 14.31 5.42 22.94
CA GLN A 62 13.84 6.70 22.40
C GLN A 62 13.96 6.75 20.88
N THR A 63 15.09 6.30 20.32
CA THR A 63 15.31 6.26 18.86
C THR A 63 14.30 5.33 18.17
N TRP A 64 14.09 4.13 18.70
CA TRP A 64 13.06 3.20 18.21
C TRP A 64 11.68 3.86 18.24
N ARG A 65 11.28 4.40 19.40
CA ARG A 65 9.96 5.00 19.59
C ARG A 65 9.72 6.15 18.62
N GLU A 66 10.66 7.07 18.50
CA GLU A 66 10.53 8.20 17.58
C GLU A 66 10.49 7.76 16.13
N GLY A 67 11.30 6.77 15.75
CA GLY A 67 11.31 6.21 14.41
C GLY A 67 9.97 5.59 14.02
N VAL A 68 9.43 4.72 14.89
CA VAL A 68 8.13 4.07 14.67
C VAL A 68 6.98 5.09 14.71
N LEU A 69 7.01 6.03 15.65
CA LEU A 69 5.97 7.06 15.78
C LEU A 69 5.92 7.97 14.55
N ARG A 70 7.07 8.48 14.10
CA ARG A 70 7.17 9.32 12.89
C ARG A 70 6.75 8.54 11.65
N SER A 71 7.14 7.26 11.54
CA SER A 71 6.74 6.39 10.43
C SER A 71 5.21 6.29 10.33
N HIS A 72 4.53 5.92 11.42
CA HIS A 72 3.07 5.85 11.44
C HIS A 72 2.39 7.20 11.19
N GLY A 73 2.92 8.28 11.75
CA GLY A 73 2.40 9.64 11.51
C GLY A 73 2.46 10.04 10.04
N ILE A 74 3.61 9.85 9.38
CA ILE A 74 3.78 10.12 7.95
C ILE A 74 2.84 9.24 7.13
N LEU A 75 2.75 7.95 7.45
CA LEU A 75 1.89 7.01 6.74
C LEU A 75 0.41 7.34 6.86
N PHE A 76 -0.04 7.87 7.99
CA PHE A 76 -1.41 8.36 8.14
C PHE A 76 -1.73 9.40 7.04
N PHE A 77 -0.90 10.43 6.89
CA PHE A 77 -1.11 11.49 5.90
C PHE A 77 -0.92 10.99 4.47
N VAL A 78 0.05 10.11 4.22
CA VAL A 78 0.26 9.50 2.90
C VAL A 78 -0.96 8.69 2.47
N ASN A 79 -1.51 7.85 3.36
CA ASN A 79 -2.70 7.06 3.06
C ASN A 79 -3.94 7.95 2.85
N ALA A 80 -4.09 9.03 3.64
CA ALA A 80 -5.13 10.02 3.41
C ALA A 80 -5.01 10.67 2.01
N ALA A 81 -3.81 11.09 1.63
CA ALA A 81 -3.55 11.68 0.31
C ALA A 81 -3.81 10.70 -0.84
N ILE A 82 -3.43 9.43 -0.70
CA ILE A 82 -3.72 8.37 -1.67
C ILE A 82 -5.23 8.14 -1.79
N GLY A 83 -5.94 8.02 -0.67
CA GLY A 83 -7.39 7.83 -0.64
C GLY A 83 -8.15 9.00 -1.28
N LEU A 84 -7.77 10.23 -0.94
CA LEU A 84 -8.32 11.45 -1.55
C LEU A 84 -8.04 11.49 -3.05
N SER A 85 -6.80 11.18 -3.46
CA SER A 85 -6.42 11.12 -4.88
C SER A 85 -7.28 10.08 -5.63
N ALA A 86 -7.46 8.89 -5.06
CA ALA A 86 -8.31 7.85 -5.65
C ALA A 86 -9.77 8.33 -5.78
N TYR A 87 -10.31 8.98 -4.75
CA TYR A 87 -11.65 9.55 -4.76
C TYR A 87 -11.83 10.60 -5.85
N PHE A 88 -10.91 11.57 -5.96
CA PHE A 88 -10.99 12.64 -6.95
C PHE A 88 -10.72 12.19 -8.39
N LEU A 89 -9.97 11.10 -8.58
CA LEU A 89 -9.63 10.57 -9.90
C LEU A 89 -10.66 9.56 -10.43
N ARG A 90 -11.57 9.04 -9.60
CA ARG A 90 -12.46 7.93 -9.95
C ARG A 90 -13.31 8.20 -11.20
N ASP A 91 -13.81 9.43 -11.34
CA ASP A 91 -14.73 9.85 -12.40
C ASP A 91 -14.04 10.63 -13.54
N LYS A 92 -12.70 10.82 -13.48
CA LYS A 92 -11.95 11.65 -14.43
C LYS A 92 -11.34 10.83 -15.56
N GLU A 93 -12.09 10.62 -16.64
CA GLU A 93 -11.64 9.82 -17.79
C GLU A 93 -10.36 10.37 -18.46
N HIS A 94 -10.18 11.69 -18.49
CA HIS A 94 -8.97 12.33 -19.01
C HIS A 94 -7.71 12.01 -18.18
N LEU A 95 -7.86 11.60 -16.91
CA LEU A 95 -6.76 11.21 -16.02
C LEU A 95 -6.64 9.69 -15.84
N LYS A 96 -7.18 8.89 -16.76
CA LYS A 96 -7.14 7.41 -16.70
C LYS A 96 -5.74 6.83 -16.48
N ARG A 97 -4.68 7.46 -17.01
CA ARG A 97 -3.29 7.02 -16.79
C ARG A 97 -2.88 7.17 -15.33
N LEU A 98 -3.19 8.31 -14.72
CA LEU A 98 -2.87 8.58 -13.31
C LEU A 98 -3.68 7.67 -12.39
N ARG A 99 -4.98 7.49 -12.68
CA ARG A 99 -5.85 6.54 -11.96
C ARG A 99 -5.28 5.12 -11.99
N ARG A 100 -4.73 4.68 -13.14
CA ARG A 100 -4.09 3.36 -13.30
C ARG A 100 -2.76 3.23 -12.56
N ALA A 101 -1.98 4.31 -12.47
CA ALA A 101 -0.70 4.29 -11.78
C ALA A 101 -0.85 4.26 -10.25
N LEU A 102 -1.92 4.86 -9.72
CA LEU A 102 -2.10 5.08 -8.29
C LEU A 102 -2.08 3.79 -7.43
N PRO A 103 -2.73 2.67 -7.82
CA PRO A 103 -2.60 1.38 -7.12
C PRO A 103 -1.15 0.89 -6.99
N TYR A 104 -0.34 1.03 -8.04
CA TYR A 104 1.06 0.59 -8.02
C TYR A 104 1.92 1.47 -7.12
N VAL A 105 1.70 2.79 -7.15
CA VAL A 105 2.36 3.73 -6.24
C VAL A 105 2.02 3.40 -4.79
N ALA A 106 0.75 3.09 -4.51
CA ALA A 106 0.31 2.69 -3.18
C ALA A 106 0.95 1.37 -2.72
N LEU A 107 0.99 0.35 -3.58
CA LEU A 107 1.64 -0.93 -3.27
C LEU A 107 3.14 -0.75 -2.93
N ILE A 108 3.87 -0.01 -3.77
CA ILE A 108 5.29 0.29 -3.51
C ILE A 108 5.45 1.06 -2.20
N GLY A 109 4.59 2.06 -1.95
CA GLY A 109 4.60 2.82 -0.70
C GLY A 109 4.36 1.95 0.53
N ILE A 110 3.40 1.02 0.47
CA ILE A 110 3.11 0.07 1.55
C ILE A 110 4.34 -0.82 1.83
N LEU A 111 4.94 -1.41 0.80
CA LEU A 111 6.12 -2.26 0.96
C LEU A 111 7.33 -1.49 1.51
N ALA A 112 7.59 -0.30 0.98
CA ALA A 112 8.66 0.57 1.47
C ALA A 112 8.43 0.95 2.94
N SER A 113 7.18 1.25 3.31
CA SER A 113 6.84 1.59 4.69
C SER A 113 7.08 0.44 5.67
N GLY A 114 6.76 -0.80 5.29
CA GLY A 114 7.05 -1.97 6.10
C GLY A 114 8.55 -2.17 6.31
N GLY A 115 9.36 -1.88 5.28
CA GLY A 115 10.82 -1.87 5.39
C GLY A 115 11.33 -0.82 6.38
N VAL A 116 10.84 0.43 6.27
CA VAL A 116 11.25 1.52 7.17
C VAL A 116 10.86 1.22 8.62
N ILE A 117 9.64 0.75 8.88
CA ILE A 117 9.21 0.38 10.23
C ILE A 117 10.07 -0.77 10.76
N THR A 118 10.37 -1.78 9.93
CA THR A 118 11.24 -2.91 10.31
C THR A 118 12.63 -2.45 10.68
N ILE A 119 13.23 -1.48 9.98
CA ILE A 119 14.54 -0.92 10.34
C ILE A 119 14.52 -0.35 11.76
N PHE A 120 13.49 0.40 12.12
CA PHE A 120 13.37 0.94 13.47
C PHE A 120 13.07 -0.16 14.49
N ASP A 121 12.15 -1.09 14.20
CA ASP A 121 11.81 -2.21 15.10
C ASP A 121 13.02 -3.11 15.41
N GLN A 122 13.93 -3.27 14.43
CA GLN A 122 15.17 -4.02 14.59
C GLN A 122 16.15 -3.41 15.58
N CYS A 123 15.99 -2.14 15.98
CA CYS A 123 16.80 -1.55 17.04
C CYS A 123 16.56 -2.20 18.41
N ILE A 124 15.39 -2.78 18.65
CA ILE A 124 15.00 -3.38 19.94
C ILE A 124 14.71 -4.87 19.81
N THR A 125 14.13 -5.30 18.69
CA THR A 125 13.71 -6.69 18.49
C THR A 125 14.19 -7.19 17.14
N ALA A 126 14.89 -8.32 17.09
CA ALA A 126 15.37 -8.93 15.84
C ALA A 126 14.22 -9.60 15.06
N ASN A 127 13.23 -8.80 14.65
CA ASN A 127 12.00 -9.26 14.03
C ASN A 127 11.72 -8.45 12.74
N ILE A 128 11.13 -9.12 11.74
CA ILE A 128 10.70 -8.55 10.47
C ILE A 128 9.16 -8.53 10.32
N THR A 129 8.42 -8.78 11.40
CA THR A 129 6.95 -8.80 11.41
C THR A 129 6.32 -7.59 10.69
N PRO A 130 6.79 -6.33 10.88
CA PRO A 130 6.19 -5.21 10.17
C PRO A 130 6.25 -5.38 8.64
N PHE A 131 7.40 -5.79 8.11
CA PHE A 131 7.57 -6.04 6.67
C PHE A 131 6.67 -7.20 6.17
N VAL A 132 6.59 -8.30 6.92
CA VAL A 132 5.75 -9.44 6.57
C VAL A 132 4.27 -9.05 6.54
N ILE A 133 3.79 -8.31 7.55
CA ILE A 133 2.39 -7.84 7.62
C ILE A 133 2.10 -6.93 6.42
N THR A 134 2.97 -5.97 6.09
CA THR A 134 2.75 -5.10 4.93
C THR A 134 2.78 -5.85 3.60
N SER A 135 3.57 -6.91 3.49
CA SER A 135 3.66 -7.74 2.27
C SER A 135 2.38 -8.54 2.06
N ILE A 136 1.89 -9.20 3.12
CA ILE A 136 0.62 -9.94 3.08
C ILE A 136 -0.55 -8.98 2.82
N GLY A 137 -0.57 -7.85 3.52
CA GLY A 137 -1.59 -6.82 3.33
C GLY A 137 -1.60 -6.27 1.89
N GLY A 138 -0.42 -5.98 1.33
CA GLY A 138 -0.25 -5.56 -0.05
C GLY A 138 -0.83 -6.59 -1.04
N ALA A 139 -0.47 -7.87 -0.89
CA ALA A 139 -0.96 -8.95 -1.75
C ALA A 139 -2.47 -9.23 -1.59
N ALA A 140 -3.04 -9.01 -0.40
CA ALA A 140 -4.47 -9.20 -0.18
C ALA A 140 -5.31 -8.08 -0.83
N ILE A 141 -4.74 -6.88 -0.96
CA ILE A 141 -5.43 -5.69 -1.47
C ILE A 141 -5.28 -5.57 -2.99
N PHE A 142 -4.11 -5.88 -3.55
CA PHE A 142 -3.76 -5.66 -4.95
C PHE A 142 -3.60 -6.98 -5.71
#